data_AF-A0AAU0WER1-F1
#
_entry.id   AF-A0AAU0WER1-F1
#
_cell.length_a   1.000
_cell.length_b   1.000
_cell.length_c   1.000
_cell.angle_alpha   90.00
_cell.angle_beta   90.00
_cell.angle_gamma   90.00
#
_symmetry.space_group_name_H-M   'P 1'
#
loop_
_entity.id
_entity.type
_entity.pdbx_description
1 polymer ?
#
loop_
_entity_poly.entity_id
_entity_poly.type
_entity_poly.pdbx_seq_one_letter_code
_entity_poly.pdbx_strand_id
1 'polypeptide(L)'
;MADRLKVDGTELDRFYKDLKKAQQSFTALQKVLHDPGVSGLGTDDLDKACDRFQEDWHYGAKEIAEQIGELTDITKKAKDDFHEVDVALEKALAKARSKGGGK
;
A
#
# COMPACT_ATOMS: atom_id res chain seq x y z
N MET A 1 -6.28 -25.78 11.47
CA MET A 1 -6.99 -24.99 10.43
C MET A 1 -7.16 -23.55 10.88
N ALA A 2 -7.53 -23.28 12.15
CA ALA A 2 -7.57 -21.93 12.71
C ALA A 2 -6.24 -21.15 12.55
N ASP A 3 -5.09 -21.80 12.79
CA ASP A 3 -3.78 -21.12 12.68
C ASP A 3 -3.32 -20.80 11.24
N ARG A 4 -3.99 -21.34 10.21
CA ARG A 4 -3.70 -21.04 8.79
C ARG A 4 -4.72 -20.09 8.15
N LEU A 5 -5.90 -19.94 8.77
CA LEU A 5 -6.95 -18.99 8.35
C LEU A 5 -6.88 -17.67 9.12
N LYS A 6 -6.13 -17.65 10.23
CA LYS A 6 -5.69 -16.43 10.90
C LYS A 6 -4.65 -15.75 10.01
N VAL A 7 -5.08 -15.26 8.86
CA VAL A 7 -4.41 -14.15 8.20
C VAL A 7 -4.18 -13.13 9.30
N ASP A 8 -2.92 -12.88 9.61
CA ASP A 8 -2.56 -12.01 10.71
C ASP A 8 -2.96 -10.61 10.27
N GLY A 9 -4.21 -10.23 10.53
CA GLY A 9 -4.75 -8.92 10.16
C GLY A 9 -3.91 -7.80 10.74
N THR A 10 -3.14 -8.11 11.79
CA THR A 10 -2.07 -7.30 12.37
C THR A 10 -0.88 -7.12 11.44
N GLU A 11 -0.40 -8.17 10.76
CA GLU A 11 0.68 -8.08 9.77
C GLU A 11 0.21 -7.36 8.49
N LEU A 12 -1.00 -7.62 8.00
CA LEU A 12 -1.57 -6.86 6.87
C LEU A 12 -1.74 -5.37 7.21
N ASP A 13 -2.16 -5.04 8.44
CA ASP A 13 -2.28 -3.65 8.90
C ASP A 13 -0.91 -2.97 9.03
N ARG A 14 0.11 -3.73 9.47
CA ARG A 14 1.48 -3.24 9.53
C ARG A 14 2.05 -2.99 8.15
N PHE A 15 1.85 -3.93 7.23
CA PHE A 15 2.25 -3.81 5.83
C PHE A 15 1.57 -2.62 5.14
N TYR A 16 0.26 -2.44 5.34
CA TYR A 16 -0.50 -1.27 4.89
C TYR A 16 0.12 0.04 5.40
N LYS A 17 0.46 0.11 6.70
CA LYS A 17 1.07 1.31 7.30
C LYS A 17 2.46 1.61 6.74
N ASP A 18 3.25 0.58 6.47
CA ASP A 18 4.59 0.72 5.90
C ASP A 18 4.53 1.20 4.44
N LEU A 19 3.59 0.67 3.65
CA LEU A 19 3.29 1.15 2.30
C LEU A 19 2.85 2.63 2.31
N LYS A 20 1.96 3.02 3.23
CA LYS A 20 1.53 4.42 3.39
C LYS A 20 2.69 5.35 3.73
N LYS A 21 3.59 4.94 4.62
CA LYS A 21 4.79 5.71 4.94
C LYS A 21 5.71 5.85 3.74
N ALA A 22 5.94 4.77 3.00
CA ALA A 22 6.75 4.81 1.78
C ALA A 22 6.17 5.81 0.76
N GLN A 23 4.85 5.75 0.52
CA GLN A 23 4.16 6.72 -0.34
C GLN A 23 4.39 8.17 0.11
N GLN A 24 4.20 8.46 1.41
CA GLN A 24 4.41 9.80 1.96
C GLN A 24 5.86 10.27 1.83
N SER A 25 6.83 9.38 2.08
CA SER A 25 8.25 9.68 1.90
C SER A 25 8.57 9.98 0.44
N PHE A 26 8.06 9.20 -0.51
CA PHE A 26 8.24 9.46 -1.93
C PHE A 26 7.62 10.79 -2.38
N THR A 27 6.39 11.11 -1.96
CA THR A 27 5.76 12.40 -2.28
C THR A 27 6.52 13.58 -1.65
N ALA A 28 7.05 13.43 -0.45
CA ALA A 28 7.86 14.47 0.19
C ALA A 28 9.18 14.69 -0.58
N LEU A 29 9.83 13.61 -0.99
CA LEU A 29 11.08 13.63 -1.75
C LEU A 29 10.87 14.24 -3.16
N GLN A 30 9.76 13.92 -3.81
CA GLN A 30 9.31 14.54 -5.07
C GLN A 30 9.15 16.07 -4.93
N LYS A 31 8.61 16.56 -3.81
CA LYS A 31 8.49 18.01 -3.56
C LYS A 31 9.84 18.70 -3.37
N VAL A 32 10.77 18.05 -2.67
CA VAL A 32 12.13 18.59 -2.46
C VAL A 32 12.90 18.66 -3.78
N LEU A 33 12.79 17.62 -4.61
CA LEU A 33 13.47 17.58 -5.92
C LEU A 33 12.82 18.48 -6.99
N HIS A 34 11.58 18.91 -6.79
CA HIS A 34 10.92 19.91 -7.63
C HIS A 34 11.41 21.33 -7.31
N ASP A 35 12.12 21.56 -6.19
CA ASP A 35 12.78 22.84 -5.95
C ASP A 35 13.95 22.95 -6.93
N PRO A 36 13.91 23.86 -7.91
CA PRO A 36 14.82 23.83 -9.04
C PRO A 36 16.26 23.98 -8.54
N GLY A 37 17.02 22.90 -8.71
CA GLY A 37 18.47 22.94 -8.61
C GLY A 37 19.01 23.89 -9.68
N VAL A 38 19.24 25.14 -9.26
CA VAL A 38 20.26 26.06 -9.80
C VAL A 38 20.27 26.16 -11.32
N SER A 39 19.30 26.88 -11.88
CA SER A 39 19.45 27.45 -13.23
C SER A 39 20.74 28.27 -13.28
N GLY A 40 21.70 27.88 -14.14
CA GLY A 40 22.93 28.65 -14.39
C GLY A 40 24.24 28.07 -13.85
N LEU A 41 24.33 26.76 -13.57
CA LEU A 41 25.60 26.10 -13.17
C LEU A 41 26.38 25.40 -14.30
N GLY A 42 25.86 25.30 -15.54
CA GLY A 42 26.56 24.59 -16.61
C GLY A 42 26.13 24.96 -18.04
N THR A 43 26.81 24.34 -19.02
CA THR A 43 26.50 24.41 -20.46
C THR A 43 25.09 23.89 -20.75
N ASP A 44 24.42 24.41 -21.79
CA ASP A 44 23.04 24.06 -22.22
C ASP A 44 22.70 22.57 -22.23
N ASP A 45 23.68 21.69 -22.50
CA ASP A 45 23.49 20.24 -22.51
C ASP A 45 23.35 19.63 -21.10
N LEU A 46 24.01 20.21 -20.09
CA LEU A 46 23.87 19.79 -18.71
C LEU A 46 22.51 20.18 -18.15
N ASP A 47 22.05 21.39 -18.46
CA ASP A 47 20.73 21.88 -18.04
C ASP A 47 19.62 20.99 -18.63
N LYS A 48 19.69 20.67 -19.93
CA LYS A 48 18.73 19.74 -20.57
C LYS A 48 18.77 18.33 -19.99
N ALA A 49 19.94 17.84 -19.59
CA ALA A 49 20.07 16.52 -18.97
C ALA A 49 19.46 16.51 -17.56
N CYS A 50 19.65 17.59 -16.79
CA CYS A 50 19.02 17.79 -15.49
C CYS A 50 17.50 17.88 -15.61
N ASP A 51 16.97 18.64 -16.57
CA ASP A 51 15.52 18.77 -16.81
C ASP A 51 14.89 17.42 -17.15
N ARG A 52 15.49 16.67 -18.11
CA ARG A 52 15.02 15.32 -18.46
C ARG A 52 15.07 14.36 -17.28
N PHE A 53 16.16 14.38 -16.52
CA PHE A 53 16.29 13.55 -15.34
C PHE A 53 15.19 13.88 -14.32
N GLN A 54 14.90 15.17 -14.10
CA GLN A 54 13.84 15.59 -13.19
C GLN A 54 12.46 15.14 -13.68
N GLU A 55 12.15 15.25 -14.97
CA GLU A 55 10.89 14.79 -15.56
C GLU A 55 10.73 13.26 -15.44
N ASP A 56 11.73 12.50 -15.87
CA ASP A 56 11.72 11.02 -15.81
C ASP A 56 11.61 10.53 -14.36
N TRP A 57 12.36 11.16 -13.45
CA TRP A 57 12.30 10.84 -12.03
C TRP A 57 10.93 11.17 -11.42
N HIS A 58 10.35 12.31 -11.76
CA HIS A 58 9.02 12.70 -11.29
C HIS A 58 7.94 11.73 -11.76
N TYR A 59 8.00 11.34 -13.04
CA TYR A 59 7.10 10.34 -13.60
C TYR A 59 7.25 9.00 -12.88
N GLY A 60 8.47 8.47 -12.76
CA GLY A 60 8.73 7.20 -12.08
C GLY A 60 8.29 7.20 -10.61
N ALA A 61 8.54 8.29 -9.88
CA ALA A 61 8.10 8.43 -8.50
C ALA A 61 6.56 8.45 -8.37
N LYS A 62 5.87 9.08 -9.32
CA LYS A 62 4.40 9.10 -9.37
C LYS A 62 3.83 7.70 -9.63
N GLU A 63 4.35 6.97 -10.63
CA GLU A 63 3.92 5.60 -10.94
C GLU A 63 4.11 4.66 -9.74
N ILE A 64 5.26 4.74 -9.06
CA ILE A 64 5.52 3.96 -7.85
C ILE A 64 4.50 4.28 -6.76
N ALA A 65 4.17 5.56 -6.56
CA ALA A 65 3.19 5.98 -5.56
C ALA A 65 1.77 5.48 -5.88
N GLU A 66 1.40 5.42 -7.16
CA GLU A 66 0.11 4.86 -7.62
C GLU A 66 0.05 3.35 -7.39
N GLN A 67 1.09 2.60 -7.78
CA GLN A 67 1.17 1.14 -7.54
C GLN A 67 1.14 0.79 -6.05
N ILE A 68 1.80 1.59 -5.20
CA ILE A 68 1.72 1.44 -3.75
C ILE A 68 0.26 1.62 -3.28
N GLY A 69 -0.46 2.59 -3.83
CA GLY A 69 -1.88 2.82 -3.55
C GLY A 69 -2.75 1.62 -3.93
N GLU A 70 -2.57 1.09 -5.15
CA GLU A 70 -3.31 -0.09 -5.61
C GLU A 70 -3.05 -1.32 -4.74
N LEU A 71 -1.78 -1.59 -4.42
CA LEU A 71 -1.41 -2.71 -3.54
C LEU A 71 -2.00 -2.55 -2.14
N THR A 72 -2.04 -1.32 -1.65
CA THR A 72 -2.65 -0.95 -0.37
C THR A 72 -4.15 -1.26 -0.36
N ASP A 73 -4.86 -0.92 -1.43
CA ASP A 73 -6.30 -1.18 -1.57
C ASP A 73 -6.61 -2.67 -1.70
N ILE A 74 -5.81 -3.41 -2.48
CA ILE A 74 -5.93 -4.88 -2.60
C ILE A 74 -5.71 -5.55 -1.23
N THR A 75 -4.69 -5.11 -0.49
CA THR A 75 -4.37 -5.63 0.85
C THR A 75 -5.54 -5.41 1.82
N LYS A 76 -6.15 -4.22 1.78
CA LYS A 76 -7.32 -3.91 2.60
C LYS A 76 -8.51 -4.79 2.22
N LYS A 77 -8.81 -4.93 0.94
CA LYS A 77 -9.90 -5.78 0.46
C LYS A 77 -9.72 -7.23 0.89
N ALA A 78 -8.51 -7.77 0.74
CA ALA A 78 -8.20 -9.13 1.18
C ALA A 78 -8.46 -9.31 2.68
N LYS A 79 -8.04 -8.35 3.51
CA LYS A 79 -8.33 -8.36 4.96
C LYS A 79 -9.82 -8.38 5.26
N ASP A 80 -10.60 -7.54 4.58
CA ASP A 80 -12.05 -7.45 4.76
C ASP A 80 -12.74 -8.77 4.35
N ASP A 81 -12.33 -9.36 3.23
CA ASP A 81 -12.85 -10.65 2.73
C ASP A 81 -12.56 -11.79 3.73
N PHE A 82 -11.34 -11.86 4.27
CA PHE A 82 -11.00 -12.87 5.30
C PHE A 82 -11.83 -12.69 6.58
N HIS A 83 -12.02 -11.45 7.02
CA HIS A 83 -12.85 -11.16 8.19
C HIS A 83 -14.31 -11.57 7.98
N GLU A 84 -14.88 -11.32 6.80
CA GLU A 84 -16.24 -11.73 6.46
C GLU A 84 -16.39 -13.26 6.53
N VAL A 85 -15.45 -14.00 5.96
CA VAL A 85 -15.44 -15.47 5.99
C VAL A 85 -15.36 -16.00 7.43
N ASP A 86 -14.48 -15.44 8.25
CA ASP A 86 -14.34 -15.82 9.66
C ASP A 86 -15.66 -15.59 10.44
N VAL A 87 -16.28 -14.42 10.28
CA VAL A 87 -17.56 -14.09 10.92
C VAL A 87 -18.68 -15.02 10.45
N ALA A 88 -18.73 -15.33 9.16
CA ALA A 88 -19.72 -16.26 8.60
C ALA A 88 -19.54 -17.68 9.15
N LEU A 89 -18.28 -18.13 9.25
CA LEU A 89 -17.94 -19.44 9.79
C LEU A 89 -18.28 -19.54 11.28
N GLU A 90 -17.95 -18.53 12.09
CA GLU A 90 -18.31 -18.45 13.51
C GLU A 90 -19.83 -18.51 13.71
N LYS A 91 -20.59 -17.74 12.92
CA LYS A 91 -22.07 -17.77 12.96
C LYS A 91 -22.63 -19.15 12.60
N ALA A 92 -22.08 -19.81 11.58
CA ALA A 92 -22.49 -21.14 11.16
C ALA A 92 -22.21 -22.19 12.25
N LEU A 93 -21.03 -22.15 12.86
CA LEU A 93 -20.63 -23.03 13.97
C LEU A 93 -21.50 -22.79 15.22
N ALA A 94 -21.80 -21.54 15.58
CA ALA A 94 -22.68 -21.20 16.68
C ALA A 94 -24.10 -21.74 16.46
N LYS A 95 -24.64 -21.61 15.25
CA LYS A 95 -25.95 -22.16 14.85
C LYS A 95 -25.98 -23.69 14.83
N ALA A 96 -24.89 -24.33 14.46
CA ALA A 96 -24.77 -25.79 14.52
C ALA A 96 -24.73 -26.31 15.96
N ARG A 97 -23.97 -25.64 16.85
CA ARG A 97 -23.94 -25.95 18.29
C ARG A 97 -25.31 -25.78 18.96
N SER A 98 -26.04 -24.71 18.66
CA SER A 98 -27.37 -24.49 19.23
C SER A 98 -28.42 -25.51 18.76
N LYS A 99 -28.24 -26.08 17.56
CA LYS A 99 -29.10 -27.17 17.03
C LYS A 99 -28.69 -28.57 17.52
N GLY A 100 -27.43 -28.78 17.87
CA GLY A 100 -26.89 -30.08 18.29
C GLY A 100 -26.97 -30.37 19.79
N GLY A 101 -27.16 -29.36 20.64
CA GLY A 101 -27.24 -29.51 22.11
C GLY A 101 -28.61 -29.93 22.67
N GLY A 102 -29.56 -30.28 21.79
CA GLY A 102 -30.89 -30.76 22.17
C GLY A 102 -31.00 -32.28 22.05
N LYS A 103 -30.30 -33.03 22.88
CA LYS A 103 -30.65 -34.41 23.25
C LYS A 103 -29.97 -34.86 24.52
#